data_AF-A0A3B9W5X4-F1
#
_entry.id   AF-A0A3B9W5X4-F1
#
_cell.length_a   1.000
_cell.length_b   1.000
_cell.length_c   1.000
_cell.angle_alpha   90.00
_cell.angle_beta   90.00
_cell.angle_gamma   90.00
#
_symmetry.space_group_name_H-M   'P 1'
#
loop_
_entity.id
_entity.type
_entity.pdbx_description
1 polymer ?
#
loop_
_entity_poly.entity_id
_entity_poly.type
_entity_poly.pdbx_seq_one_letter_code
_entity_poly.pdbx_strand_id
1 'polypeptide(L)'
;MIDDLSDKEQIELFKKWWKQYGWSLLIAILVGLSLGYGWRYWHQSQNNLNVQASELYMQLASLEKPTNKQGQSLMAKLDKKYQATPYPSFAHLLLAKSAVDNNQLSDALTQLTWVQDYGRVDAFQTLAALRKARVLLAMKDYEKAHALLSTIKGKVYKGQVAMIQGDIYQAEGNIDQARKAYQSAQQALNDLGATDPLLAMKLAQLGQAHTHSDDA
;
A
#
# COMPACT_ATOMS: atom_id res chain seq x y z
N MET A 1 44.46 49.54 6.64
CA MET A 1 43.88 49.94 7.94
C MET A 1 42.70 49.02 8.18
N ILE A 2 42.84 48.10 9.12
CA ILE A 2 41.69 47.46 9.75
C ILE A 2 41.26 48.47 10.80
N ASP A 3 40.09 49.08 10.65
CA ASP A 3 39.55 50.05 11.61
C ASP A 3 39.35 49.35 12.95
N ASP A 4 40.27 49.58 13.88
CA ASP A 4 40.20 49.11 15.25
C ASP A 4 39.28 50.09 16.00
N LEU A 5 37.97 49.85 15.91
CA LEU A 5 36.97 50.58 16.69
C LEU A 5 37.32 50.42 18.17
N SER A 6 37.57 51.54 18.86
CA SER A 6 37.78 51.60 20.30
C SER A 6 36.68 50.82 21.03
N ASP A 7 37.04 49.98 22.00
CA ASP A 7 36.11 49.11 22.77
C ASP A 7 34.83 49.83 23.22
N LYS A 8 34.91 51.14 23.50
CA LYS A 8 33.77 51.97 23.90
C LYS A 8 32.73 52.17 22.80
N GLU A 9 33.16 52.39 21.57
CA GLU A 9 32.27 52.62 20.42
C GLU A 9 31.58 51.32 20.01
N GLN A 10 32.27 50.18 20.09
CA GLN A 10 31.68 48.86 19.87
C GLN A 10 30.55 48.57 20.88
N ILE A 11 30.77 48.91 22.16
CA ILE A 11 29.77 48.73 23.22
C ILE A 11 28.54 49.62 22.99
N GLU A 12 28.73 50.87 22.56
CA GLU A 12 27.61 51.77 22.26
C GLU A 12 26.78 51.29 21.07
N LEU A 13 27.42 50.80 20.00
CA LEU A 13 26.76 50.24 18.83
C LEU A 13 25.93 49.01 19.21
N PHE A 14 26.48 48.10 20.02
CA PHE A 14 25.75 46.95 20.53
C PHE A 14 24.55 47.34 21.40
N LYS A 15 24.70 48.30 22.32
CA LYS A 15 23.60 48.80 23.16
C LYS A 15 22.47 49.40 22.32
N LYS A 16 22.79 50.18 21.28
CA LYS A 16 21.79 50.76 20.37
C LYS A 16 21.07 49.67 19.58
N TRP A 17 21.81 48.72 19.01
CA TRP A 17 21.22 47.60 18.28
C TRP A 17 20.31 46.73 19.17
N TRP A 18 20.74 46.43 20.40
CA TRP A 18 19.93 45.66 21.35
C TRP A 18 18.66 46.40 21.75
N LYS A 19 18.75 47.71 22.03
CA LYS A 19 17.57 48.52 22.36
C LYS A 19 16.59 48.61 21.19
N GLN A 20 17.07 48.56 19.95
CA GLN A 20 16.27 48.64 18.74
C GLN A 20 15.66 47.29 18.31
N TYR A 21 16.41 46.18 18.43
CA TYR A 21 16.05 44.88 17.84
C TYR A 21 16.02 43.71 18.83
N GLY A 22 16.53 43.88 20.06
CA GLY A 22 16.66 42.79 21.04
C GLY A 22 15.33 42.11 21.36
N TRP A 23 14.24 42.88 21.45
CA TRP A 23 12.91 42.31 21.68
C TRP A 23 12.39 41.49 20.49
N SER A 24 12.55 42.00 19.27
CA SER A 24 12.19 41.28 18.05
C SER A 24 13.00 40.00 17.87
N LEU A 25 14.30 40.03 18.21
CA LEU A 25 15.17 38.85 18.19
C LEU A 25 14.72 37.81 19.22
N LEU A 26 14.40 38.24 20.44
CA LEU A 26 13.89 37.33 21.48
C LEU A 26 12.57 36.66 21.05
N ILE A 27 11.64 37.41 20.47
CA ILE A 27 10.40 36.85 19.92
C ILE A 27 10.71 35.86 18.80
N ALA A 28 11.59 36.20 17.86
CA ALA A 28 11.95 35.31 16.76
C ALA A 28 12.58 34.01 17.25
N ILE A 29 13.45 34.07 18.26
CA ILE A 29 14.05 32.89 18.91
C ILE A 29 12.97 32.05 19.58
N LEU A 30 12.07 32.66 20.37
CA LEU A 30 10.99 31.94 21.04
C LEU A 30 10.07 31.23 20.05
N VAL A 31 9.64 31.93 18.99
CA VAL A 31 8.82 31.34 17.93
C VAL A 31 9.56 30.20 17.23
N GLY A 32 10.83 30.39 16.88
CA GLY A 32 11.66 29.36 16.26
C GLY A 32 11.78 28.10 17.12
N LEU A 33 12.03 28.26 18.43
CA LEU A 33 12.09 27.16 19.38
C LEU A 33 10.74 26.47 19.52
N SER A 34 9.64 27.21 19.71
CA SER A 34 8.30 26.63 19.84
C SER A 34 7.88 25.83 18.61
N LEU A 35 8.17 26.35 17.40
CA LEU A 35 7.90 25.63 16.15
C LEU A 35 8.78 24.38 16.03
N GLY A 36 10.08 24.48 16.34
CA GLY A 36 11.01 23.34 16.28
C GLY A 36 10.64 22.21 17.24
N TYR A 37 10.35 22.54 18.51
CA TYR A 37 9.91 21.57 19.51
C TYR A 37 8.52 21.00 19.21
N GLY A 38 7.59 21.83 18.74
CA GLY A 38 6.25 21.39 18.34
C GLY A 38 6.30 20.38 17.20
N TRP A 39 7.07 20.68 16.15
CA TRP A 39 7.29 19.78 15.02
C TRP A 39 7.94 18.46 15.45
N ARG A 40 9.01 18.53 16.27
CA ARG A 40 9.69 17.34 16.79
C ARG A 40 8.77 16.48 17.65
N TYR A 41 7.99 17.09 18.54
CA TYR A 41 7.03 16.39 19.39
C TYR A 41 5.96 15.68 18.56
N TRP A 42 5.41 16.36 17.54
CA TRP A 42 4.44 15.77 16.63
C TRP A 42 5.02 14.58 15.86
N HIS A 43 6.22 14.72 15.29
CA HIS A 43 6.91 13.61 14.62
C HIS A 43 7.19 12.43 15.55
N GLN A 44 7.65 12.69 16.77
CA GLN A 44 7.90 11.64 17.76
C GLN A 44 6.61 10.89 18.12
N SER A 45 5.50 11.62 18.29
CA SER A 45 4.19 11.03 18.55
C SER A 45 3.76 10.09 17.42
N GLN A 46 3.89 10.54 16.17
CA GLN A 46 3.59 9.70 15.00
C GLN A 46 4.50 8.47 14.90
N ASN A 47 5.79 8.62 15.20
CA ASN A 47 6.72 7.50 15.20
C ASN A 47 6.33 6.46 16.27
N ASN A 48 5.97 6.92 17.47
CA ASN A 48 5.50 6.05 18.56
C ASN A 48 4.21 5.30 18.19
N LEU A 49 3.29 5.94 17.45
CA LEU A 49 2.09 5.27 16.93
C LEU A 49 2.43 4.17 15.92
N ASN A 50 3.37 4.42 15.01
CA ASN A 50 3.80 3.42 14.03
C ASN A 50 4.50 2.23 14.69
N VAL A 51 5.35 2.46 15.69
CA VAL A 51 6.01 1.39 16.45
C VAL A 51 4.98 0.50 17.16
N GLN A 52 4.05 1.09 17.91
CA GLN A 52 3.01 0.34 18.61
C GLN A 52 2.07 -0.41 17.65
N ALA A 53 1.70 0.21 16.52
CA ALA A 53 0.91 -0.45 15.49
C ALA A 53 1.67 -1.63 14.86
N SER A 54 2.97 -1.48 14.63
CA SER A 54 3.84 -2.54 14.13
C SER A 54 3.89 -3.73 15.07
N GLU A 55 4.03 -3.50 16.38
CA GLU A 55 4.05 -4.57 17.38
C GLU A 55 2.75 -5.37 17.38
N LEU A 56 1.59 -4.70 17.32
CA LEU A 56 0.29 -5.37 17.23
C LEU A 56 0.15 -6.19 15.93
N TYR A 57 0.62 -5.65 14.81
CA TYR A 57 0.64 -6.37 13.54
C TYR A 57 1.56 -7.59 13.60
N MET A 58 2.77 -7.48 14.16
CA MET A 58 3.68 -8.61 14.31
C MET A 58 3.08 -9.70 15.20
N GLN A 59 2.41 -9.33 16.30
CA GLN A 59 1.69 -10.28 17.15
C GLN A 59 0.57 -10.99 16.39
N LEU A 60 -0.18 -10.28 15.54
CA LEU A 60 -1.21 -10.86 14.70
C LEU A 60 -0.60 -11.82 13.67
N ALA A 61 0.48 -11.41 13.02
CA ALA A 61 1.19 -12.19 12.01
C ALA A 61 1.87 -13.44 12.56
N SER A 62 2.22 -13.45 13.86
CA SER A 62 2.77 -14.63 14.53
C SER A 62 1.72 -15.65 14.96
N LEU A 63 0.42 -15.33 14.86
CA LEU A 63 -0.64 -16.29 15.17
C LEU A 63 -0.72 -17.36 14.08
N GLU A 64 -0.82 -18.62 14.50
CA GLU A 64 -1.11 -19.74 13.59
C GLU A 64 -2.46 -19.55 12.88
N LYS A 65 -3.47 -19.03 13.61
CA LYS A 65 -4.80 -18.74 13.10
C LYS A 65 -5.19 -17.29 13.42
N PRO A 66 -4.83 -16.31 12.56
CA PRO A 66 -5.09 -14.89 12.82
C PRO A 66 -6.59 -14.54 12.79
N THR A 67 -7.45 -15.41 12.29
CA THR A 67 -8.91 -15.25 12.30
C THR A 67 -9.58 -15.61 13.65
N ASN A 68 -8.82 -16.12 14.62
CA ASN A 68 -9.33 -16.48 15.94
C ASN A 68 -9.69 -15.24 16.81
N LYS A 69 -10.26 -15.47 17.99
CA LYS A 69 -10.65 -14.37 18.92
C LYS A 69 -9.51 -13.42 19.28
N GLN A 70 -8.29 -13.93 19.44
CA GLN A 70 -7.13 -13.11 19.75
C GLN A 70 -6.77 -12.20 18.56
N GLY A 71 -6.73 -12.75 17.35
CA GLY A 71 -6.45 -11.98 16.15
C GLY A 71 -7.53 -10.94 15.84
N GLN A 72 -8.81 -11.27 16.05
CA GLN A 72 -9.90 -10.29 15.96
C GLN A 72 -9.75 -9.13 16.95
N SER A 73 -9.30 -9.43 18.19
CA SER A 73 -9.02 -8.40 19.20
C SER A 73 -7.84 -7.49 18.81
N LEU A 74 -6.77 -8.06 18.25
CA LEU A 74 -5.62 -7.30 17.74
C LEU A 74 -6.04 -6.41 16.54
N MET A 75 -6.82 -6.96 15.61
CA MET A 75 -7.37 -6.25 14.47
C MET A 75 -8.23 -5.04 14.91
N ALA A 76 -9.16 -5.27 15.85
CA ALA A 76 -10.01 -4.19 16.37
C ALA A 76 -9.20 -3.06 17.04
N LYS A 77 -8.08 -3.39 17.68
CA LYS A 77 -7.16 -2.37 18.24
C LYS A 77 -6.45 -1.60 17.13
N LEU A 78 -5.99 -2.28 16.08
CA LEU A 78 -5.36 -1.65 14.92
C LEU A 78 -6.32 -0.67 14.23
N ASP A 79 -7.54 -1.09 13.95
CA ASP A 79 -8.54 -0.24 13.27
C ASP A 79 -8.94 0.95 14.11
N LYS A 80 -9.18 0.75 15.40
CA LYS A 80 -9.69 1.82 16.27
C LYS A 80 -8.62 2.84 16.65
N LYS A 81 -7.40 2.40 16.91
CA LYS A 81 -6.34 3.27 17.47
C LYS A 81 -5.27 3.69 16.46
N TYR A 82 -5.08 2.89 15.41
CA TYR A 82 -3.93 3.03 14.51
C TYR A 82 -4.31 3.12 13.03
N GLN A 83 -5.56 3.50 12.73
CA GLN A 83 -6.04 3.72 11.35
C GLN A 83 -5.16 4.69 10.54
N ALA A 84 -4.48 5.62 11.21
CA ALA A 84 -3.55 6.59 10.61
C ALA A 84 -2.25 5.96 10.08
N THR A 85 -1.94 4.73 10.49
CA THR A 85 -0.73 4.00 10.11
C THR A 85 -1.03 3.01 8.97
N PRO A 86 -0.03 2.46 8.26
CA PRO A 86 -0.25 1.43 7.24
C PRO A 86 -0.59 0.04 7.81
N TYR A 87 -0.41 -0.20 9.10
CA TYR A 87 -0.52 -1.53 9.72
C TYR A 87 -1.91 -2.16 9.71
N PRO A 88 -3.02 -1.41 9.85
CA PRO A 88 -4.36 -1.95 9.61
C PRO A 88 -4.51 -2.54 8.21
N SER A 89 -3.98 -1.88 7.16
CA SER A 89 -4.02 -2.43 5.80
C SER A 89 -3.24 -3.75 5.70
N PHE A 90 -2.05 -3.82 6.30
CA PHE A 90 -1.30 -5.08 6.36
C PHE A 90 -2.07 -6.19 7.08
N ALA A 91 -2.71 -5.87 8.20
CA ALA A 91 -3.49 -6.82 8.99
C ALA A 91 -4.72 -7.34 8.21
N HIS A 92 -5.48 -6.47 7.55
CA HIS A 92 -6.58 -6.89 6.68
C HIS A 92 -6.10 -7.72 5.48
N LEU A 93 -4.98 -7.37 4.86
CA LEU A 93 -4.40 -8.16 3.78
C LEU A 93 -3.95 -9.56 4.24
N LEU A 94 -3.45 -9.68 5.47
CA LEU A 94 -3.11 -10.95 6.11
C LEU A 94 -4.36 -11.79 6.38
N LEU A 95 -5.40 -11.19 6.97
CA LEU A 95 -6.66 -11.87 7.23
C LEU A 95 -7.37 -12.30 5.94
N ALA A 96 -7.32 -11.47 4.89
CA ALA A 96 -7.82 -11.82 3.58
C ALA A 96 -7.13 -13.08 3.02
N LYS A 97 -5.80 -13.14 3.12
CA LYS A 97 -5.05 -14.33 2.72
C LYS A 97 -5.47 -15.55 3.54
N SER A 98 -5.52 -15.43 4.87
CA SER A 98 -5.93 -16.53 5.75
C SER A 98 -7.35 -17.02 5.41
N ALA A 99 -8.28 -16.10 5.14
CA ALA A 99 -9.64 -16.43 4.72
C ALA A 99 -9.66 -17.20 3.38
N VAL A 100 -8.89 -16.78 2.37
CA VAL A 100 -8.74 -17.53 1.11
C VAL A 100 -8.17 -18.92 1.34
N ASP A 101 -7.10 -19.04 2.14
CA ASP A 101 -6.47 -20.34 2.45
C ASP A 101 -7.45 -21.30 3.15
N ASN A 102 -8.46 -20.78 3.85
CA ASN A 102 -9.52 -21.55 4.51
C ASN A 102 -10.83 -21.62 3.68
N ASN A 103 -10.80 -21.24 2.41
CA ASN A 103 -11.96 -21.20 1.51
C ASN A 103 -13.13 -20.30 1.97
N GLN A 104 -12.85 -19.32 2.84
CA GLN A 104 -13.78 -18.32 3.34
C GLN A 104 -13.79 -17.08 2.43
N LEU A 105 -14.23 -17.26 1.17
CA LEU A 105 -14.08 -16.23 0.14
C LEU A 105 -14.85 -14.93 0.43
N SER A 106 -16.04 -15.02 1.03
CA SER A 106 -16.82 -13.84 1.45
C SER A 106 -16.10 -13.01 2.53
N ASP A 107 -15.43 -13.68 3.47
CA ASP A 107 -14.64 -13.02 4.49
C ASP A 107 -13.43 -12.34 3.86
N ALA A 108 -12.76 -13.00 2.91
CA ALA A 108 -11.67 -12.40 2.15
C ALA A 108 -12.11 -11.13 1.40
N LEU A 109 -13.28 -11.14 0.75
CA LEU A 109 -13.84 -9.94 0.11
C LEU A 109 -14.06 -8.81 1.11
N THR A 110 -14.56 -9.12 2.31
CA THR A 110 -14.79 -8.14 3.38
C THR A 110 -13.48 -7.47 3.78
N GLN A 111 -12.45 -8.27 4.06
CA GLN A 111 -11.13 -7.75 4.44
C GLN A 111 -10.48 -6.92 3.32
N LEU A 112 -10.57 -7.37 2.06
CA LEU A 112 -9.99 -6.65 0.91
C LEU A 112 -10.75 -5.34 0.62
N THR A 113 -12.08 -5.35 0.75
CA THR A 113 -12.90 -4.14 0.58
C THR A 113 -12.54 -3.09 1.63
N TRP A 114 -12.31 -3.49 2.87
CA TRP A 114 -11.83 -2.56 3.89
C TRP A 114 -10.54 -1.85 3.47
N VAL A 115 -9.57 -2.58 2.90
CA VAL A 115 -8.30 -1.99 2.44
C VAL A 115 -8.53 -1.02 1.28
N GLN A 116 -9.46 -1.31 0.37
CA GLN A 116 -9.81 -0.37 -0.70
C GLN A 116 -10.43 0.91 -0.15
N ASP A 117 -11.36 0.80 0.80
CA ASP A 117 -12.17 1.92 1.29
C ASP A 117 -11.41 2.79 2.30
N TYR A 118 -10.58 2.17 3.16
CA TYR A 118 -9.93 2.84 4.29
C TYR A 118 -8.40 2.81 4.26
N GLY A 119 -7.81 2.04 3.34
CA GLY A 119 -6.36 2.02 3.16
C GLY A 119 -5.81 3.40 2.79
N ARG A 120 -4.66 3.77 3.36
CA ARG A 120 -4.03 5.09 3.15
C ARG A 120 -2.89 5.09 2.13
N VAL A 121 -2.59 3.93 1.57
CA VAL A 121 -1.52 3.75 0.59
C VAL A 121 -2.15 3.23 -0.68
N ASP A 122 -2.10 4.01 -1.75
CA ASP A 122 -2.71 3.68 -3.06
C ASP A 122 -2.24 2.33 -3.59
N ALA A 123 -0.97 1.98 -3.34
CA ALA A 123 -0.42 0.68 -3.71
C ALA A 123 -1.13 -0.49 -2.99
N PHE A 124 -1.55 -0.31 -1.74
CA PHE A 124 -2.30 -1.33 -1.00
C PHE A 124 -3.76 -1.40 -1.44
N GLN A 125 -4.39 -0.27 -1.73
CA GLN A 125 -5.74 -0.26 -2.31
C GLN A 125 -5.75 -0.99 -3.66
N THR A 126 -4.75 -0.72 -4.51
CA THR A 126 -4.61 -1.39 -5.81
C THR A 126 -4.31 -2.88 -5.65
N LEU A 127 -3.41 -3.25 -4.74
CA LEU A 127 -3.14 -4.65 -4.42
C LEU A 127 -4.41 -5.37 -3.92
N ALA A 128 -5.22 -4.71 -3.09
CA ALA A 128 -6.48 -5.24 -2.60
C ALA A 128 -7.49 -5.44 -3.74
N ALA A 129 -7.59 -4.50 -4.68
CA ALA A 129 -8.43 -4.63 -5.87
C ALA A 129 -8.02 -5.84 -6.74
N LEU A 130 -6.72 -6.02 -7.00
CA LEU A 130 -6.19 -7.16 -7.75
C LEU A 130 -6.49 -8.50 -7.06
N ARG A 131 -6.31 -8.57 -5.74
CA ARG A 131 -6.62 -9.77 -4.95
C ARG A 131 -8.12 -10.03 -4.92
N LYS A 132 -8.95 -8.99 -4.82
CA LYS A 132 -10.41 -9.09 -4.83
C LYS A 132 -10.93 -9.62 -6.16
N ALA A 133 -10.34 -9.21 -7.28
CA ALA A 133 -10.66 -9.77 -8.59
C ALA A 133 -10.39 -11.29 -8.65
N ARG A 134 -9.28 -11.76 -8.07
CA ARG A 134 -8.99 -13.21 -7.96
C ARG A 134 -9.97 -13.95 -7.06
N VAL A 135 -10.41 -13.33 -5.97
CA VAL A 135 -11.44 -13.91 -5.09
C VAL A 135 -12.78 -14.00 -5.82
N LEU A 136 -13.17 -12.95 -6.56
CA LEU A 136 -14.38 -12.96 -7.39
C LEU A 136 -14.32 -14.04 -8.48
N LEU A 137 -13.16 -14.20 -9.12
CA LEU A 137 -12.88 -15.31 -10.04
C LEU A 137 -13.09 -16.68 -9.36
N ALA A 138 -12.53 -16.89 -8.17
CA ALA A 138 -12.72 -18.13 -7.42
C ALA A 138 -14.19 -18.38 -7.03
N MET A 139 -14.96 -17.31 -6.81
CA MET A 139 -16.41 -17.35 -6.57
C MET A 139 -17.24 -17.47 -7.85
N LYS A 140 -16.61 -17.52 -9.03
CA LYS A 140 -17.24 -17.51 -10.36
C LYS A 140 -18.08 -16.26 -10.67
N ASP A 141 -17.80 -15.15 -9.98
CA ASP A 141 -18.41 -13.84 -10.21
C ASP A 141 -17.59 -13.05 -11.24
N TYR A 142 -17.56 -13.56 -12.47
CA TYR A 142 -16.68 -13.08 -13.54
C TYR A 142 -17.01 -11.65 -13.97
N GLU A 143 -18.30 -11.30 -14.02
CA GLU A 143 -18.76 -9.95 -14.36
C GLU A 143 -18.18 -8.91 -13.40
N LYS A 144 -18.30 -9.13 -12.09
CA LYS A 144 -17.71 -8.21 -11.09
C LYS A 144 -16.19 -8.24 -11.11
N ALA A 145 -15.57 -9.38 -11.41
CA ALA A 145 -14.11 -9.47 -11.53
C ALA A 145 -13.60 -8.59 -12.68
N HIS A 146 -14.22 -8.68 -13.86
CA HIS A 146 -13.90 -7.83 -15.01
C HIS A 146 -14.16 -6.35 -14.74
N ALA A 147 -15.33 -6.02 -14.19
CA ALA A 147 -15.67 -4.65 -13.83
C ALA A 147 -14.64 -4.07 -12.87
N LEU A 148 -14.23 -4.81 -11.84
CA LEU A 148 -13.22 -4.37 -10.88
C LEU A 148 -11.86 -4.14 -11.55
N LEU A 149 -11.38 -5.08 -12.38
CA LEU A 149 -10.11 -4.95 -13.10
C LEU A 149 -10.07 -3.71 -13.99
N SER A 150 -11.19 -3.32 -14.60
CA SER A 150 -11.28 -2.13 -15.45
C SER A 150 -11.05 -0.81 -14.70
N THR A 151 -11.22 -0.80 -13.38
CA THR A 151 -10.99 0.39 -12.55
C THR A 151 -9.53 0.61 -12.20
N ILE A 152 -8.68 -0.42 -12.35
CA ILE A 152 -7.28 -0.38 -11.96
C ILE A 152 -6.46 0.32 -13.05
N LYS A 153 -5.79 1.42 -12.66
CA LYS A 153 -4.98 2.25 -13.55
C LYS A 153 -3.51 2.20 -13.17
N GLY A 154 -2.65 2.61 -14.11
CA GLY A 154 -1.21 2.70 -13.91
C GLY A 154 -0.43 1.66 -14.71
N LYS A 155 0.64 2.11 -15.37
CA LYS A 155 1.45 1.25 -16.26
C LYS A 155 2.00 0.03 -15.53
N VAL A 156 2.42 0.19 -14.27
CA VAL A 156 3.00 -0.87 -13.44
C VAL A 156 2.06 -2.04 -13.13
N TYR A 157 0.74 -1.82 -13.20
CA TYR A 157 -0.25 -2.86 -12.89
C TYR A 157 -0.81 -3.57 -14.13
N LYS A 158 -0.53 -3.05 -15.34
CA LYS A 158 -1.08 -3.61 -16.59
C LYS A 158 -0.80 -5.10 -16.75
N GLY A 159 0.41 -5.55 -16.43
CA GLY A 159 0.79 -6.96 -16.48
C GLY A 159 -0.08 -7.83 -15.57
N GLN A 160 -0.26 -7.42 -14.31
CA GLN A 160 -1.07 -8.17 -13.35
C GLN A 160 -2.57 -8.14 -13.69
N VAL A 161 -3.08 -7.00 -14.16
CA VAL A 161 -4.47 -6.86 -14.62
C VAL A 161 -4.73 -7.82 -15.79
N ALA A 162 -3.88 -7.79 -16.81
CA ALA A 162 -4.02 -8.63 -18.00
C ALA A 162 -3.86 -10.13 -17.67
N MET A 163 -3.00 -10.48 -16.71
CA MET A 163 -2.88 -11.87 -16.27
C MET A 163 -4.17 -12.36 -15.59
N ILE A 164 -4.75 -11.59 -14.66
CA ILE A 164 -6.02 -11.97 -14.02
C ILE A 164 -7.17 -11.99 -15.04
N GLN A 165 -7.18 -11.07 -16.00
CA GLN A 165 -8.14 -11.06 -17.10
C GLN A 165 -8.07 -12.36 -17.92
N GLY A 166 -6.86 -12.86 -18.19
CA GLY A 166 -6.66 -14.15 -18.85
C GLY A 166 -7.15 -15.32 -18.00
N ASP A 167 -6.91 -15.29 -16.69
CA ASP A 167 -7.42 -16.31 -15.76
C ASP A 167 -8.96 -16.37 -15.77
N ILE A 168 -9.63 -15.21 -15.83
CA ILE A 168 -11.09 -15.13 -15.90
C ILE A 168 -11.59 -15.70 -17.24
N TYR A 169 -11.05 -15.24 -18.37
CA TYR A 169 -11.45 -15.76 -19.68
C TYR A 169 -11.23 -17.27 -19.81
N GLN A 170 -10.15 -17.79 -19.23
CA GLN A 170 -9.89 -19.23 -19.22
C GLN A 170 -10.97 -19.97 -18.40
N ALA A 171 -11.36 -19.45 -17.24
CA ALA A 171 -12.42 -20.02 -16.41
C ALA A 171 -13.82 -19.91 -17.04
N GLU A 172 -14.04 -18.94 -17.93
CA GLU A 172 -15.24 -18.81 -18.78
C GLU A 172 -15.23 -19.74 -20.00
N GLY A 173 -14.12 -20.42 -20.28
CA GLY A 173 -13.94 -21.27 -21.47
C GLY A 173 -13.56 -20.49 -22.74
N ASN A 174 -13.30 -19.18 -22.63
CA ASN A 174 -12.90 -18.33 -23.74
C ASN A 174 -11.38 -18.34 -23.95
N ILE A 175 -10.88 -19.45 -24.49
CA ILE A 175 -9.44 -19.72 -24.61
C ILE A 175 -8.70 -18.69 -25.46
N ASP A 176 -9.32 -18.18 -26.54
CA ASP A 176 -8.68 -17.20 -27.41
C ASP A 176 -8.51 -15.84 -26.72
N GLN A 177 -9.52 -15.39 -25.97
CA GLN A 177 -9.41 -14.17 -25.17
C GLN A 177 -8.42 -14.35 -24.02
N ALA A 178 -8.39 -15.52 -23.40
CA ALA A 178 -7.40 -15.86 -22.38
C ALA A 178 -5.96 -15.73 -22.91
N ARG A 179 -5.69 -16.32 -24.09
CA ARG A 179 -4.40 -16.21 -24.77
C ARG A 179 -4.01 -14.77 -25.06
N LYS A 180 -4.91 -13.98 -25.65
CA LYS A 180 -4.66 -12.55 -25.94
C LYS A 180 -4.36 -11.74 -24.68
N ALA A 181 -5.09 -12.01 -23.60
CA ALA A 181 -4.87 -11.35 -22.31
C ALA A 181 -3.50 -11.73 -21.72
N TYR A 182 -3.11 -13.00 -21.73
CA TYR A 182 -1.79 -13.43 -21.27
C TYR A 182 -0.64 -12.87 -22.12
N GLN A 183 -0.79 -12.79 -23.45
CA GLN A 183 0.19 -12.14 -24.32
C GLN A 183 0.35 -10.65 -23.98
N SER A 184 -0.78 -9.97 -23.74
CA SER A 184 -0.77 -8.57 -23.30
C SER A 184 -0.10 -8.40 -21.93
N ALA A 185 -0.30 -9.35 -21.02
CA ALA A 185 0.38 -9.38 -19.73
C ALA A 185 1.90 -9.52 -19.91
N GLN A 186 2.34 -10.40 -20.81
CA GLN A 186 3.75 -10.63 -21.07
C GLN A 186 4.43 -9.40 -21.67
N GLN A 187 3.78 -8.73 -22.64
CA GLN A 187 4.27 -7.49 -23.20
C GLN A 187 4.39 -6.39 -22.12
N ALA A 188 3.37 -6.22 -21.28
CA ALA A 188 3.39 -5.22 -20.22
C ALA A 188 4.49 -5.47 -19.17
N LEU A 189 4.82 -6.73 -18.88
CA LEU A 189 5.94 -7.08 -18.00
C LEU A 189 7.28 -6.81 -18.68
N ASN A 190 7.44 -7.18 -19.95
CA ASN A 190 8.66 -6.91 -20.73
C ASN A 190 8.95 -5.40 -20.83
N ASP A 191 7.93 -4.57 -21.03
CA ASP A 191 8.04 -3.10 -21.04
C ASP A 191 8.54 -2.51 -19.70
N LEU A 192 8.44 -3.28 -18.62
CA LEU A 192 8.93 -2.93 -17.28
C LEU A 192 10.25 -3.63 -16.94
N GLY A 193 10.83 -4.40 -17.87
CA GLY A 193 12.02 -5.22 -17.62
C GLY A 193 11.77 -6.37 -16.65
N ALA A 194 10.53 -6.81 -16.50
CA ALA A 194 10.12 -7.88 -15.60
C ALA A 194 9.69 -9.14 -16.37
N THR A 195 9.79 -10.30 -15.72
CA THR A 195 9.30 -11.58 -16.24
C THR A 195 8.50 -12.32 -15.17
N ASP A 196 7.55 -13.15 -15.60
CA ASP A 196 6.76 -14.01 -14.70
C ASP A 196 6.75 -15.45 -15.25
N PRO A 197 7.45 -16.40 -14.59
CA PRO A 197 7.48 -17.80 -15.01
C PRO A 197 6.09 -18.45 -15.04
N LEU A 198 5.18 -18.06 -14.14
CA LEU A 198 3.83 -18.62 -14.11
C LEU A 198 3.04 -18.22 -15.36
N LEU A 199 3.24 -16.99 -15.84
CA LEU A 199 2.61 -16.53 -17.07
C LEU A 199 3.08 -17.35 -18.28
N ALA A 200 4.37 -17.66 -18.36
CA ALA A 200 4.91 -18.51 -19.42
C ALA A 200 4.29 -19.93 -19.39
N MET A 201 4.13 -20.50 -18.19
CA MET A 201 3.46 -21.80 -18.03
C MET A 201 1.99 -21.76 -18.48
N LYS A 202 1.25 -20.71 -18.12
CA LYS A 202 -0.15 -20.52 -18.53
C LYS A 202 -0.28 -20.44 -20.05
N LEU A 203 0.58 -19.65 -20.71
CA LEU A 203 0.62 -19.56 -22.17
C LEU A 203 0.92 -20.90 -22.84
N ALA A 204 1.90 -21.66 -22.31
CA ALA A 204 2.24 -22.98 -22.82
C ALA A 204 1.07 -23.96 -22.69
N GLN A 205 0.37 -23.96 -21.56
CA GLN A 205 -0.81 -24.81 -21.32
C GLN A 205 -1.94 -24.52 -22.32
N LEU A 206 -2.19 -23.24 -22.66
CA LEU A 206 -3.18 -22.89 -23.68
C LEU A 206 -2.74 -23.24 -25.11
N GLY A 207 -1.44 -23.32 -25.37
CA GLY A 207 -0.91 -23.80 -26.65
C GLY A 207 -1.17 -25.28 -26.87
N GLN A 208 -0.93 -26.10 -25.84
CA GLN A 208 -1.16 -27.55 -25.89
C GLN A 208 -2.65 -27.92 -25.92
N ALA A 209 -3.50 -27.15 -25.24
CA ALA A 209 -4.95 -27.37 -25.27
C ALA A 209 -5.57 -27.15 -26.66
N HIS A 210 -5.05 -26.20 -27.44
CA HIS A 210 -5.50 -25.95 -28.82
C HIS A 210 -5.07 -27.06 -29.78
N THR A 211 -3.86 -27.61 -29.63
CA THR A 211 -3.39 -28.70 -30.51
C THR A 211 -4.17 -30.00 -30.35
N HIS A 212 -4.88 -30.21 -29.25
CA HIS A 212 -5.71 -31.41 -29.04
C HIS A 212 -7.18 -31.24 -29.44
N SER A 213 -7.68 -30.02 -29.65
CA SER A 213 -9.05 -29.79 -30.12
C SER A 213 -9.19 -29.84 -31.64
N ASP A 214 -8.11 -29.62 -32.39
CA ASP A 214 -8.14 -29.65 -33.86
C ASP A 214 -7.98 -31.07 -34.43
N ASP A 215 -7.62 -32.05 -33.60
CA ASP A 215 -7.40 -33.46 -33.95
C ASP A 215 -8.59 -34.39 -33.58
N ALA A 216 -9.72 -33.84 -33.12
CA ALA A 216 -10.93 -34.59 -32.69
C ALA A 216 -12.17 -34.20 -33.49
#